data_AF-A3UEI0-F1
#
_entry.id   AF-A3UEI0-F1
#
_cell.length_a   1.000
_cell.length_b   1.000
_cell.length_c   1.000
_cell.angle_alpha   90.00
_cell.angle_beta   90.00
_cell.angle_gamma   90.00
#
_symmetry.space_group_name_H-M   'P 1'
#
loop_
_entity.id
_entity.type
_entity.pdbx_description
1 polymer ?
#
loop_
_entity_poly.entity_id
_entity_poly.type
_entity_poly.pdbx_seq_one_letter_code
_entity_poly.pdbx_strand_id
1 'polypeptide(L)'
;MALDALRRIEPQAVELPGDAAPADAEAAIKGADRVVIRFPTFKDGRGFSLAALLRRSGYEGELRAAGPLLPDQVDDLLRMGFDAVDIERPDGPARNRNTGGAPYIYQPDPGAVTARPTALQIRALAARKATAEALAKELDGATPEAILCRAAQVYGGRMAMLSSFGAEAALGLALVAEIASDTPILFLDTGMHFPQTLSYRDRLVKHLGLTNLHILKPDEAELRNEDPDNRLYDRDGVACCDLRKVRPLGRALDPFDALITGRKRYHGGQRGDIAAVEFDGERVKINPFAFLSPQDVADRYKALDLPRHPLAEDGYASIGCWPCTAPADEPGSRDGRWAGQDRDECGIFDPARAERAKRAGAIRLI
;
A
#
# COMPACT_ATOMS: atom_id res chain seq x y z
N MET A 1 -54.10 59.41 -1.12
CA MET A 1 -54.89 58.27 -1.59
C MET A 1 -54.12 57.60 -2.71
N ALA A 2 -53.79 56.31 -2.54
CA ALA A 2 -53.25 55.33 -3.50
C ALA A 2 -52.07 54.55 -2.91
N LEU A 3 -52.34 53.79 -1.84
CA LEU A 3 -51.50 52.68 -1.36
C LEU A 3 -52.22 51.35 -1.60
N ASP A 4 -53.05 51.31 -2.65
CA ASP A 4 -54.01 50.24 -2.91
C ASP A 4 -53.81 49.71 -4.33
N ALA A 5 -52.75 48.90 -4.52
CA ALA A 5 -52.57 48.02 -5.70
C ALA A 5 -51.33 47.10 -5.64
N LEU A 6 -50.68 46.86 -4.49
CA LEU A 6 -49.81 45.68 -4.37
C LEU A 6 -50.69 44.45 -4.14
N ARG A 7 -51.39 44.05 -5.20
CA ARG A 7 -52.01 42.73 -5.29
C ARG A 7 -50.85 41.73 -5.22
N ARG A 8 -50.56 41.21 -4.03
CA ARG A 8 -49.67 40.06 -3.86
C ARG A 8 -50.29 38.96 -4.71
N ILE A 9 -49.68 38.63 -5.84
CA ILE A 9 -49.99 37.41 -6.57
C ILE A 9 -49.53 36.31 -5.61
N GLU A 10 -50.46 35.71 -4.86
CA GLU A 10 -50.11 34.55 -4.06
C GLU A 10 -49.69 33.45 -5.03
N PRO A 11 -48.45 32.93 -4.94
CA PRO A 11 -48.00 31.88 -5.85
C PRO A 11 -48.93 30.69 -5.73
N GLN A 12 -49.32 30.10 -6.86
CA GLN A 12 -50.22 28.95 -6.86
C GLN A 12 -49.48 27.77 -6.22
N ALA A 13 -49.76 27.52 -4.94
CA ALA A 13 -49.07 26.53 -4.13
C ALA A 13 -49.90 25.24 -4.01
N VAL A 14 -49.27 24.10 -4.28
CA VAL A 14 -49.88 22.78 -4.12
C VAL A 14 -49.14 22.01 -3.03
N GLU A 15 -49.86 21.47 -2.05
CA GLU A 15 -49.28 20.61 -1.02
C GLU A 15 -49.50 19.14 -1.37
N LEU A 16 -48.44 18.34 -1.31
CA LEU A 16 -48.45 16.91 -1.58
C LEU A 16 -47.94 16.11 -0.38
N PRO A 17 -48.55 14.95 -0.07
CA PRO A 17 -47.94 14.02 0.87
C PRO A 17 -46.69 13.39 0.26
N GLY A 18 -45.67 13.12 1.08
CA GLY A 18 -44.42 12.50 0.64
C GLY A 18 -44.55 11.12 -0.01
N ASP A 19 -45.72 10.47 0.11
CA ASP A 19 -46.04 9.18 -0.51
C ASP A 19 -47.11 9.27 -1.61
N ALA A 20 -47.36 10.47 -2.15
CA ALA A 20 -48.19 10.64 -3.34
C ALA A 20 -47.66 9.77 -4.49
N ALA A 21 -48.56 9.07 -5.18
CA ALA A 21 -48.20 8.34 -6.38
C ALA A 21 -47.69 9.33 -7.45
N PRO A 22 -46.58 9.04 -8.17
CA PRO A 22 -45.98 9.99 -9.10
C PRO A 22 -46.94 10.55 -10.17
N ALA A 23 -47.84 9.72 -10.70
CA ALA A 23 -48.82 10.14 -11.71
C ALA A 23 -49.85 11.15 -11.14
N ASP A 24 -50.28 10.96 -9.90
CA ASP A 24 -51.23 11.85 -9.24
C ASP A 24 -50.54 13.17 -8.83
N ALA A 25 -49.28 13.08 -8.41
CA ALA A 25 -48.44 14.24 -8.13
C ALA A 25 -48.21 15.08 -9.40
N GLU A 26 -47.83 14.48 -10.52
CA GLU A 26 -47.64 15.20 -11.79
C GLU A 26 -48.93 15.88 -12.29
N ALA A 27 -50.09 15.24 -12.08
CA ALA A 27 -51.37 15.84 -12.42
C ALA A 27 -51.70 17.03 -11.52
N ALA A 28 -51.42 16.93 -10.21
CA ALA A 28 -51.75 17.94 -9.21
C ALA A 28 -50.90 19.21 -9.32
N ILE A 29 -49.67 19.12 -9.85
CA ILE A 29 -48.73 20.26 -9.90
C ILE A 29 -48.80 21.06 -11.21
N LYS A 30 -49.70 20.71 -12.14
CA LYS A 30 -49.83 21.45 -13.41
C LYS A 30 -50.25 22.90 -13.15
N GLY A 31 -49.36 23.83 -13.48
CA GLY A 31 -49.57 25.26 -13.27
C GLY A 31 -49.31 25.73 -11.83
N ALA A 32 -48.74 24.89 -10.97
CA ALA A 32 -48.28 25.31 -9.66
C ALA A 32 -46.92 26.02 -9.77
N ASP A 33 -46.81 27.20 -9.17
CA ASP A 33 -45.54 27.93 -9.05
C ASP A 33 -44.69 27.37 -7.89
N ARG A 34 -45.36 26.75 -6.91
CA ARG A 34 -44.75 26.15 -5.73
C ARG A 34 -45.42 24.82 -5.39
N VAL A 35 -44.61 23.84 -5.03
CA VAL A 35 -45.08 22.56 -4.51
C VAL A 35 -44.42 22.30 -3.17
N VAL A 36 -45.25 22.04 -2.16
CA VAL A 36 -44.81 21.71 -0.80
C VAL A 36 -44.96 20.21 -0.60
N ILE A 37 -43.86 19.48 -0.42
CA ILE A 37 -43.89 18.05 -0.08
C ILE A 37 -43.79 17.94 1.44
N ARG A 38 -44.85 17.43 2.06
CA ARG A 38 -44.92 17.29 3.52
C ARG A 38 -44.36 15.95 3.98
N PHE A 39 -43.42 16.02 4.91
CA PHE A 39 -42.84 14.88 5.60
C PHE A 39 -43.61 14.63 6.90
N PRO A 40 -44.16 13.43 7.14
CA PRO A 40 -44.86 13.14 8.39
C PRO A 40 -43.88 12.91 9.56
N THR A 41 -42.65 12.49 9.27
CA THR A 41 -41.58 12.24 10.26
C THR A 41 -40.22 12.39 9.58
N PHE A 42 -39.16 12.78 10.32
CA PHE A 42 -37.79 12.82 9.81
C PHE A 42 -37.28 11.50 9.24
N LYS A 43 -37.90 10.38 9.63
CA LYS A 43 -37.54 9.02 9.17
C LYS A 43 -38.13 8.64 7.81
N ASP A 44 -39.03 9.46 7.26
CA ASP A 44 -39.71 9.16 5.99
C ASP A 44 -38.89 9.64 4.79
N GLY A 45 -38.31 8.71 4.04
CA GLY A 45 -37.51 9.00 2.86
C GLY A 45 -38.30 9.18 1.55
N ARG A 46 -39.62 8.94 1.54
CA ARG A 46 -40.41 8.88 0.28
C ARG A 46 -40.50 10.24 -0.42
N GLY A 47 -40.56 11.34 0.36
CA GLY A 47 -40.57 12.70 -0.18
C GLY A 47 -39.30 13.07 -0.97
N PHE A 48 -38.15 12.49 -0.65
CA PHE A 48 -36.90 12.67 -1.41
C PHE A 48 -37.03 12.07 -2.82
N SER A 49 -37.59 10.86 -2.91
CA SER A 49 -37.80 10.17 -4.19
C SER A 49 -38.84 10.89 -5.04
N LEU A 50 -39.91 11.39 -4.41
CA LEU A 50 -40.94 12.16 -5.10
C LEU A 50 -40.38 13.45 -5.71
N ALA A 51 -39.60 14.23 -4.96
CA ALA A 51 -38.96 15.46 -5.47
C ALA A 51 -38.05 15.19 -6.68
N ALA A 52 -37.22 14.14 -6.59
CA ALA A 52 -36.33 13.77 -7.68
C ALA A 52 -37.10 13.33 -8.93
N LEU A 53 -38.25 12.68 -8.77
CA LEU A 53 -39.13 12.32 -9.89
C LEU A 53 -39.75 13.56 -10.51
N LEU A 54 -40.31 14.49 -9.72
CA LEU A 54 -40.91 15.71 -10.24
C LEU A 54 -39.93 16.57 -11.05
N ARG A 55 -38.66 16.66 -10.62
CA ARG A 55 -37.60 17.32 -11.39
C ARG A 55 -37.28 16.61 -12.70
N ARG A 56 -37.22 15.28 -12.71
CA ARG A 56 -37.00 14.50 -13.95
C ARG A 56 -38.16 14.63 -14.92
N SER A 57 -39.38 14.78 -14.40
CA SER A 57 -40.59 15.04 -15.18
C SER A 57 -40.71 16.49 -15.64
N GLY A 58 -39.71 17.34 -15.35
CA GLY A 58 -39.58 18.69 -15.90
C GLY A 58 -40.26 19.80 -15.10
N TYR A 59 -40.59 19.58 -13.82
CA TYR A 59 -41.12 20.65 -12.97
C TYR A 59 -40.01 21.66 -12.60
N GLU A 60 -40.20 22.93 -12.99
CA GLU A 60 -39.23 24.02 -12.77
C GLU A 60 -39.63 25.01 -11.66
N GLY A 61 -40.84 24.90 -11.11
CA GLY A 61 -41.30 25.74 -9.99
C GLY A 61 -40.58 25.45 -8.68
N GLU A 62 -40.92 26.19 -7.61
CA GLU A 62 -40.31 26.00 -6.29
C GLU A 62 -40.74 24.64 -5.71
N LEU A 63 -39.78 23.79 -5.32
CA LEU A 63 -40.02 22.60 -4.49
C LEU A 63 -39.61 22.90 -3.05
N ARG A 64 -40.57 22.81 -2.13
CA ARG A 64 -40.35 23.04 -0.71
C ARG A 64 -40.57 21.76 0.11
N ALA A 65 -39.59 21.37 0.91
CA ALA A 65 -39.77 20.32 1.91
C ALA A 65 -40.34 20.95 3.19
N ALA A 66 -41.40 20.37 3.76
CA ALA A 66 -42.00 20.86 5.02
C ALA A 66 -42.25 19.70 6.00
N GLY A 67 -42.02 19.93 7.29
CA GLY A 67 -42.33 18.98 8.35
C GLY A 67 -41.25 18.86 9.43
N PRO A 68 -41.32 17.84 10.31
CA PRO A 68 -40.36 17.62 11.39
C PRO A 68 -39.07 17.01 10.84
N LEU A 69 -38.34 17.79 10.04
CA LEU A 69 -37.09 17.45 9.38
C LEU A 69 -35.88 17.79 10.26
N LEU A 70 -34.76 17.09 10.08
CA LEU A 70 -33.52 17.41 10.78
C LEU A 70 -32.71 18.45 9.99
N PRO A 71 -32.02 19.41 10.64
CA PRO A 71 -31.11 20.33 9.96
C PRO A 71 -30.06 19.65 9.10
N ASP A 72 -29.59 18.48 9.53
CA ASP A 72 -28.59 17.69 8.82
C ASP A 72 -29.13 17.08 7.50
N GLN A 73 -30.46 17.05 7.31
CA GLN A 73 -31.10 16.55 6.08
C GLN A 73 -31.22 17.61 4.98
N VAL A 74 -30.91 18.89 5.27
CA VAL A 74 -31.09 20.00 4.31
C VAL A 74 -30.25 19.79 3.05
N ASP A 75 -28.99 19.40 3.19
CA ASP A 75 -28.10 19.22 2.03
C ASP A 75 -28.56 18.09 1.11
N ASP A 76 -29.09 17.01 1.69
CA ASP A 76 -29.65 15.88 0.92
C ASP A 76 -30.98 16.25 0.24
N LEU A 77 -31.80 17.09 0.88
CA LEU A 77 -33.03 17.62 0.28
C LEU A 77 -32.68 18.51 -0.93
N LEU A 78 -31.74 19.44 -0.78
CA LEU A 78 -31.30 20.30 -1.89
C LEU A 78 -30.76 19.47 -3.07
N ARG A 79 -29.98 18.41 -2.79
CA ARG A 79 -29.49 17.48 -3.83
C ARG A 79 -30.60 16.75 -4.58
N MET A 80 -31.71 16.45 -3.93
CA MET A 80 -32.86 15.80 -4.57
C MET A 80 -33.75 16.78 -5.34
N GLY A 81 -33.40 18.06 -5.34
CA GLY A 81 -34.04 19.09 -6.15
C GLY A 81 -35.01 19.98 -5.40
N PHE A 82 -35.04 19.95 -4.07
CA PHE A 82 -35.74 20.96 -3.28
C PHE A 82 -35.01 22.31 -3.34
N ASP A 83 -35.76 23.42 -3.38
CA ASP A 83 -35.22 24.79 -3.36
C ASP A 83 -35.32 25.44 -1.98
N ALA A 84 -36.26 24.97 -1.16
CA ALA A 84 -36.50 25.49 0.18
C ALA A 84 -36.83 24.36 1.16
N VAL A 85 -36.44 24.54 2.42
CA VAL A 85 -36.75 23.60 3.51
C VAL A 85 -37.36 24.37 4.67
N ASP A 86 -38.58 23.99 5.04
CA ASP A 86 -39.30 24.50 6.20
C ASP A 86 -39.27 23.44 7.32
N ILE A 87 -38.42 23.70 8.31
CA ILE A 87 -38.21 22.78 9.43
C ILE A 87 -39.20 23.12 10.54
N GLU A 88 -40.25 22.33 10.67
CA GLU A 88 -41.22 22.44 11.75
C GLU A 88 -40.63 21.83 13.03
N ARG A 89 -40.30 22.66 14.02
CA ARG A 89 -39.79 22.20 15.32
C ARG A 89 -40.88 22.29 16.39
N PRO A 90 -41.24 21.19 17.05
CA PRO A 90 -42.14 21.24 18.20
C PRO A 90 -41.54 22.00 19.40
N ASP A 91 -40.20 22.02 19.53
CA ASP A 91 -39.50 22.38 20.78
C ASP A 91 -38.74 23.72 20.74
N GLY A 92 -39.00 24.58 19.74
CA GLY A 92 -38.32 25.87 19.58
C GLY A 92 -36.88 25.79 19.01
N PRO A 93 -36.19 26.93 18.84
CA PRO A 93 -34.90 26.97 18.16
C PRO A 93 -33.79 26.39 19.05
N ALA A 94 -33.45 25.12 18.85
CA ALA A 94 -32.21 24.58 19.40
C ALA A 94 -31.02 25.30 18.75
N ARG A 95 -30.25 26.04 19.55
CA ARG A 95 -28.94 26.58 19.15
C ARG A 95 -28.10 25.41 18.65
N ASN A 96 -27.88 25.37 17.34
CA ASN A 96 -26.92 24.47 16.74
C ASN A 96 -25.53 24.77 17.34
N ARG A 97 -25.05 23.92 18.26
CA ARG A 97 -23.67 24.02 18.78
C ARG A 97 -22.64 23.54 17.74
N ASN A 98 -23.08 23.02 16.60
CA ASN A 98 -22.26 22.57 15.48
C ASN A 98 -22.56 23.41 14.23
N THR A 99 -22.15 24.68 14.25
CA THR A 99 -22.09 25.50 13.02
C THR A 99 -20.87 25.19 12.15
N GLY A 100 -19.98 24.30 12.60
CA GLY A 100 -19.04 23.63 11.72
C GLY A 100 -19.75 22.41 11.16
N GLY A 101 -20.34 22.51 9.97
CA GLY A 101 -20.93 21.36 9.28
C GLY A 101 -20.02 20.15 9.42
N ALA A 102 -20.57 18.99 9.76
CA ALA A 102 -19.78 17.77 9.69
C ALA A 102 -19.34 17.65 8.22
N PRO A 103 -18.04 17.72 7.90
CA PRO A 103 -17.63 17.59 6.53
C PRO A 103 -18.10 16.21 6.07
N TYR A 104 -18.97 16.17 5.07
CA TYR A 104 -19.25 14.98 4.24
C TYR A 104 -18.03 14.64 3.36
N ILE A 105 -16.83 14.90 3.87
CA ILE A 105 -15.60 14.31 3.39
C ILE A 105 -15.65 12.90 3.97
N TYR A 106 -15.63 11.87 3.11
CA TYR A 106 -15.22 10.52 3.51
C TYR A 106 -14.06 10.70 4.47
N GLN A 107 -14.28 10.49 5.77
CA GLN A 107 -13.21 10.61 6.75
C GLN A 107 -12.32 9.41 6.45
N PRO A 108 -11.19 9.57 5.73
CA PRO A 108 -10.24 8.48 5.66
C PRO A 108 -9.86 8.26 7.11
N ASP A 109 -9.73 7.00 7.53
CA ASP A 109 -9.25 6.68 8.88
C ASP A 109 -8.07 7.63 9.19
N PRO A 110 -8.20 8.57 10.17
CA PRO A 110 -7.10 9.45 10.52
C PRO A 110 -5.89 8.62 11.01
N GLY A 111 -6.15 7.35 11.35
CA GLY A 111 -5.19 6.31 11.64
C GLY A 111 -4.75 5.44 10.47
N ALA A 112 -4.97 5.77 9.19
CA ALA A 112 -4.35 4.96 8.11
C ALA A 112 -2.81 4.83 8.26
N VAL A 113 -2.21 5.70 9.09
CA VAL A 113 -0.78 5.71 9.46
C VAL A 113 -0.51 5.15 10.88
N THR A 114 -1.53 5.02 11.73
CA THR A 114 -1.40 4.65 13.17
C THR A 114 -2.49 3.71 13.70
N ALA A 115 -3.31 3.12 12.82
CA ALA A 115 -4.46 2.31 13.18
C ALA A 115 -3.98 1.01 13.80
N ARG A 116 -4.53 0.69 14.97
CA ARG A 116 -4.39 -0.65 15.52
C ARG A 116 -4.92 -1.64 14.48
N PRO A 117 -4.18 -2.73 14.20
CA PRO A 117 -4.62 -3.69 13.19
C PRO A 117 -6.01 -4.20 13.55
N THR A 118 -6.86 -4.30 12.53
CA THR A 118 -8.22 -4.84 12.66
C THR A 118 -8.16 -6.29 13.16
N ALA A 119 -9.25 -6.79 13.76
CA ALA A 119 -9.32 -8.18 14.20
C ALA A 119 -9.05 -9.18 13.05
N LEU A 120 -9.44 -8.83 11.81
CA LEU A 120 -9.15 -9.63 10.63
C LEU A 120 -7.65 -9.64 10.30
N GLN A 121 -6.99 -8.48 10.35
CA GLN A 121 -5.54 -8.38 10.14
C GLN A 121 -4.76 -9.13 11.23
N ILE A 122 -5.16 -9.03 12.49
CA ILE A 122 -4.55 -9.78 13.60
C ILE A 122 -4.67 -11.29 13.37
N ARG A 123 -5.87 -11.77 12.99
CA ARG A 123 -6.09 -13.19 12.67
C ARG A 123 -5.28 -13.65 11.47
N ALA A 124 -5.19 -12.84 10.41
CA ALA A 124 -4.38 -13.14 9.23
C ALA A 124 -2.88 -13.23 9.60
N LEU A 125 -2.36 -12.29 10.39
CA LEU A 125 -0.98 -12.32 10.88
C LEU A 125 -0.71 -13.54 11.77
N ALA A 126 -1.63 -13.89 12.66
CA ALA A 126 -1.51 -15.09 13.49
C ALA A 126 -1.50 -16.38 12.64
N ALA A 127 -2.35 -16.47 11.62
CA ALA A 127 -2.38 -17.60 10.70
C ALA A 127 -1.08 -17.69 9.87
N ARG A 128 -0.55 -16.56 9.38
CA ARG A 128 0.75 -16.50 8.70
C ARG A 128 1.88 -16.96 9.61
N LYS A 129 1.91 -16.47 10.86
CA LYS A 129 2.91 -16.88 11.85
C LYS A 129 2.87 -18.39 12.09
N ALA A 130 1.68 -18.95 12.34
CA ALA A 130 1.52 -20.39 12.55
C ALA A 130 1.98 -21.19 11.32
N THR A 131 1.67 -20.72 10.11
CA THR A 131 2.15 -21.34 8.87
C THR A 131 3.67 -21.29 8.76
N ALA A 132 4.29 -20.16 9.09
CA ALA A 132 5.74 -20.00 9.07
C ALA A 132 6.44 -20.92 10.09
N GLU A 133 5.92 -21.03 11.31
CA GLU A 133 6.46 -21.91 12.36
C GLU A 133 6.35 -23.40 11.95
N ALA A 134 5.25 -23.80 11.33
CA ALA A 134 5.09 -25.14 10.80
C ALA A 134 6.10 -25.44 9.68
N LEU A 135 6.25 -24.52 8.72
CA LEU A 135 7.21 -24.63 7.63
C LEU A 135 8.66 -24.62 8.11
N ALA A 136 8.99 -23.81 9.12
CA ALA A 136 10.33 -23.75 9.69
C ALA A 136 10.74 -25.11 10.27
N LYS A 137 9.81 -25.82 10.92
CA LYS A 137 10.03 -27.18 11.43
C LYS A 137 10.07 -28.22 10.32
N GLU A 138 9.19 -28.10 9.32
CA GLU A 138 9.12 -29.02 8.18
C GLU A 138 10.40 -28.99 7.32
N LEU A 139 10.96 -27.78 7.13
CA LEU A 139 12.04 -27.51 6.17
C LEU A 139 13.41 -27.32 6.82
N ASP A 140 13.57 -27.65 8.10
CA ASP A 140 14.86 -27.58 8.77
C ASP A 140 15.85 -28.58 8.14
N GLY A 141 17.01 -28.09 7.71
CA GLY A 141 18.00 -28.86 6.95
C GLY A 141 17.58 -29.29 5.54
N ALA A 142 16.42 -28.86 5.03
CA ALA A 142 15.97 -29.21 3.68
C ALA A 142 16.83 -28.55 2.58
N THR A 143 16.81 -29.13 1.38
CA THR A 143 17.54 -28.57 0.23
C THR A 143 16.88 -27.29 -0.28
N PRO A 144 17.63 -26.38 -0.93
CA PRO A 144 17.07 -25.17 -1.53
C PRO A 144 15.87 -25.46 -2.44
N GLU A 145 15.94 -26.52 -3.22
CA GLU A 145 14.90 -26.93 -4.17
C GLU A 145 13.62 -27.35 -3.44
N ALA A 146 13.74 -28.15 -2.36
CA ALA A 146 12.62 -28.55 -1.53
C ALA A 146 11.95 -27.34 -0.83
N ILE A 147 12.77 -26.41 -0.31
CA ILE A 147 12.28 -25.18 0.33
C ILE A 147 11.50 -24.32 -0.68
N LEU A 148 12.06 -24.09 -1.87
CA LEU A 148 11.43 -23.28 -2.92
C LEU A 148 10.14 -23.93 -3.43
N CYS A 149 10.14 -25.23 -3.70
CA CYS A 149 8.96 -25.97 -4.14
C CYS A 149 7.83 -25.89 -3.10
N ARG A 150 8.17 -26.11 -1.82
CA ARG A 150 7.20 -26.04 -0.74
C ARG A 150 6.65 -24.63 -0.53
N ALA A 151 7.50 -23.62 -0.59
CA ALA A 151 7.09 -22.22 -0.52
C ALA A 151 6.14 -21.85 -1.68
N ALA A 152 6.44 -22.29 -2.90
CA ALA A 152 5.59 -22.06 -4.08
C ALA A 152 4.19 -22.67 -3.89
N GLN A 153 4.10 -23.89 -3.35
CA GLN A 153 2.83 -24.54 -3.06
C GLN A 153 1.98 -23.79 -2.01
N VAL A 154 2.61 -23.19 -1.00
CA VAL A 154 1.91 -22.53 0.09
C VAL A 154 1.53 -21.09 -0.24
N TYR A 155 2.44 -20.33 -0.83
CA TYR A 155 2.26 -18.90 -1.05
C TYR A 155 1.82 -18.54 -2.48
N GLY A 156 2.25 -19.30 -3.49
CA GLY A 156 1.94 -19.03 -4.89
C GLY A 156 2.22 -17.58 -5.27
N GLY A 157 1.29 -16.93 -5.97
CA GLY A 157 1.39 -15.51 -6.37
C GLY A 157 1.49 -14.48 -5.22
N ARG A 158 1.54 -14.91 -3.95
CA ARG A 158 1.76 -14.05 -2.77
C ARG A 158 3.20 -14.11 -2.25
N MET A 159 4.13 -14.69 -3.00
CA MET A 159 5.56 -14.62 -2.70
C MET A 159 6.34 -13.84 -3.75
N ALA A 160 7.44 -13.23 -3.33
CA ALA A 160 8.40 -12.60 -4.22
C ALA A 160 9.83 -12.96 -3.79
N MET A 161 10.79 -12.81 -4.69
CA MET A 161 12.22 -12.95 -4.38
C MET A 161 12.89 -11.58 -4.35
N LEU A 162 13.56 -11.25 -3.25
CA LEU A 162 14.44 -10.08 -3.19
C LEU A 162 15.84 -10.46 -3.67
N SER A 163 16.31 -9.81 -4.74
CA SER A 163 17.67 -10.00 -5.26
C SER A 163 18.40 -8.68 -5.42
N SER A 164 19.63 -8.62 -4.92
CA SER A 164 20.54 -7.50 -5.18
C SER A 164 21.42 -7.72 -6.41
N PHE A 165 21.29 -8.87 -7.10
CA PHE A 165 22.19 -9.29 -8.18
C PHE A 165 23.67 -9.26 -7.79
N GLY A 166 23.98 -9.58 -6.52
CA GLY A 166 25.36 -9.66 -6.01
C GLY A 166 26.12 -10.91 -6.49
N ALA A 167 27.33 -11.09 -5.97
CA ALA A 167 28.26 -12.15 -6.39
C ALA A 167 27.64 -13.56 -6.44
N GLU A 168 26.82 -13.91 -5.45
CA GLU A 168 26.20 -15.23 -5.31
C GLU A 168 24.69 -15.25 -5.68
N ALA A 169 24.17 -14.19 -6.31
CA ALA A 169 22.74 -14.07 -6.58
C ALA A 169 22.25 -14.97 -7.72
N ALA A 170 23.12 -15.35 -8.66
CA ALA A 170 22.74 -16.14 -9.84
C ALA A 170 22.13 -17.49 -9.46
N LEU A 171 22.66 -18.14 -8.42
CA LEU A 171 22.16 -19.44 -7.97
C LEU A 171 20.69 -19.36 -7.57
N GLY A 172 20.31 -18.36 -6.76
CA GLY A 172 18.92 -18.23 -6.33
C GLY A 172 17.99 -17.86 -7.48
N LEU A 173 18.46 -17.01 -8.38
CA LEU A 173 17.69 -16.62 -9.56
C LEU A 173 17.46 -17.82 -10.49
N ALA A 174 18.46 -18.66 -10.69
CA ALA A 174 18.35 -19.86 -11.53
C ALA A 174 17.35 -20.86 -10.96
N LEU A 175 17.44 -21.17 -9.66
CA LEU A 175 16.49 -22.09 -9.02
C LEU A 175 15.06 -21.56 -9.00
N VAL A 176 14.86 -20.26 -8.78
CA VAL A 176 13.52 -19.66 -8.83
C VAL A 176 12.97 -19.68 -10.26
N ALA A 177 13.79 -19.38 -11.26
CA ALA A 177 13.38 -19.45 -12.67
C ALA A 177 12.94 -20.86 -13.08
N GLU A 178 13.58 -21.89 -12.55
CA GLU A 178 13.24 -23.30 -12.83
C GLU A 178 12.02 -23.80 -12.05
N ILE A 179 11.96 -23.51 -10.75
CA ILE A 179 10.97 -24.11 -9.83
C ILE A 179 9.68 -23.30 -9.74
N ALA A 180 9.78 -21.97 -9.81
CA ALA A 180 8.69 -21.05 -9.54
C ALA A 180 8.78 -19.82 -10.46
N SER A 181 8.80 -20.05 -11.77
CA SER A 181 9.04 -19.05 -12.83
C SER A 181 8.15 -17.80 -12.77
N ASP A 182 6.94 -17.92 -12.23
CA ASP A 182 5.99 -16.81 -12.10
C ASP A 182 6.31 -15.88 -10.93
N THR A 183 7.24 -16.25 -10.05
CA THR A 183 7.62 -15.47 -8.86
C THR A 183 8.22 -14.12 -9.26
N PRO A 184 7.65 -13.00 -8.81
CA PRO A 184 8.25 -11.68 -9.03
C PRO A 184 9.64 -11.59 -8.40
N ILE A 185 10.60 -11.11 -9.17
CA ILE A 185 11.96 -10.81 -8.70
C ILE A 185 12.03 -9.31 -8.46
N LEU A 186 12.19 -8.92 -7.20
CA LEU A 186 12.31 -7.55 -6.77
C LEU A 186 13.78 -7.14 -6.78
N PHE A 187 14.13 -6.18 -7.64
CA PHE A 187 15.43 -5.53 -7.65
C PHE A 187 15.31 -4.11 -7.15
N LEU A 188 16.04 -3.81 -6.09
CA LEU A 188 16.05 -2.48 -5.48
C LEU A 188 17.17 -1.63 -6.07
N ASP A 189 16.81 -0.80 -7.05
CA ASP A 189 17.72 0.13 -7.70
C ASP A 189 17.85 1.40 -6.87
N THR A 190 18.96 1.49 -6.13
CA THR A 190 19.23 2.61 -5.22
C THR A 190 19.74 3.84 -5.94
N GLY A 191 20.03 3.76 -7.25
CA GLY A 191 20.78 4.77 -7.99
C GLY A 191 22.27 4.84 -7.61
N MET A 192 22.75 3.93 -6.76
CA MET A 192 24.12 3.91 -6.21
C MET A 192 24.82 2.56 -6.46
N HIS A 193 24.36 1.78 -7.44
CA HIS A 193 24.97 0.50 -7.79
C HIS A 193 26.23 0.70 -8.63
N PHE A 194 27.14 -0.28 -8.60
CA PHE A 194 28.19 -0.35 -9.60
C PHE A 194 27.58 -0.57 -11.00
N PRO A 195 28.09 0.08 -12.06
CA PRO A 195 27.66 -0.21 -13.44
C PRO A 195 27.78 -1.69 -13.79
N GLN A 196 28.79 -2.39 -13.26
CA GLN A 196 28.99 -3.82 -13.41
C GLN A 196 27.82 -4.64 -12.86
N THR A 197 27.22 -4.23 -11.74
CA THR A 197 26.04 -4.90 -11.16
C THR A 197 24.81 -4.73 -12.03
N LEU A 198 24.60 -3.55 -12.63
CA LEU A 198 23.49 -3.31 -13.55
C LEU A 198 23.66 -4.13 -14.86
N SER A 199 24.88 -4.14 -15.42
CA SER A 199 25.21 -4.97 -16.59
C SER A 199 25.05 -6.46 -16.30
N TYR A 200 25.50 -6.91 -15.12
CA TYR A 200 25.37 -8.30 -14.70
C TYR A 200 23.91 -8.71 -14.46
N ARG A 201 23.08 -7.81 -13.90
CA ARG A 201 21.62 -8.01 -13.82
C ARG A 201 21.03 -8.27 -15.19
N ASP A 202 21.32 -7.40 -16.16
CA ASP A 202 20.75 -7.53 -17.50
C ASP A 202 21.25 -8.79 -18.22
N ARG A 203 22.50 -9.20 -17.97
CA ARG A 203 23.05 -10.48 -18.43
C ARG A 203 22.29 -11.65 -17.83
N LEU A 204 22.07 -11.67 -16.51
CA LEU A 204 21.36 -12.74 -15.82
C LEU A 204 19.89 -12.83 -16.23
N VAL A 205 19.21 -11.69 -16.39
CA VAL A 205 17.82 -11.65 -16.88
C VAL A 205 17.71 -12.35 -18.23
N LYS A 206 18.62 -12.07 -19.16
CA LYS A 206 18.66 -12.71 -20.48
C LYS A 206 19.05 -14.18 -20.40
N HIS A 207 20.10 -14.50 -19.63
CA HIS A 207 20.65 -15.85 -19.53
C HIS A 207 19.68 -16.83 -18.87
N LEU A 208 18.94 -16.40 -17.85
CA LEU A 208 18.00 -17.22 -17.09
C LEU A 208 16.55 -17.07 -17.58
N GLY A 209 16.27 -16.22 -18.57
CA GLY A 209 14.92 -15.99 -19.08
C GLY A 209 13.97 -15.36 -18.06
N LEU A 210 14.46 -14.48 -17.19
CA LEU A 210 13.65 -13.88 -16.12
C LEU A 210 12.62 -12.90 -16.72
N THR A 211 11.34 -13.24 -16.66
CA THR A 211 10.25 -12.45 -17.25
C THR A 211 9.57 -11.48 -16.27
N ASN A 212 9.66 -11.76 -14.97
CA ASN A 212 8.93 -11.04 -13.92
C ASN A 212 9.85 -10.20 -13.02
N LEU A 213 10.72 -9.37 -13.62
CA LEU A 213 11.62 -8.48 -12.89
C LEU A 213 10.96 -7.13 -12.58
N HIS A 214 10.84 -6.79 -11.30
CA HIS A 214 10.34 -5.50 -10.82
C HIS A 214 11.50 -4.65 -10.32
N ILE A 215 11.73 -3.50 -10.98
CA ILE A 215 12.74 -2.52 -10.57
C ILE A 215 12.11 -1.51 -9.61
N LEU A 216 12.53 -1.56 -8.35
CA LEU A 216 12.06 -0.67 -7.29
C LEU A 216 13.04 0.49 -7.13
N LYS A 217 12.54 1.72 -7.19
CA LYS A 217 13.35 2.94 -7.06
C LYS A 217 12.87 3.78 -5.87
N PRO A 218 13.78 4.55 -5.22
CA PRO A 218 13.38 5.59 -4.28
C PRO A 218 12.43 6.60 -4.93
N ASP A 219 11.58 7.22 -4.13
CA ASP A 219 10.68 8.27 -4.62
C ASP A 219 11.48 9.52 -4.98
N GLU A 220 11.21 10.08 -6.17
CA GLU A 220 11.96 11.22 -6.70
C GLU A 220 11.75 12.51 -5.88
N ALA A 221 10.60 12.69 -5.25
CA ALA A 221 10.36 13.83 -4.37
C ALA A 221 11.07 13.66 -3.02
N GLU A 222 11.07 12.44 -2.46
CA GLU A 222 11.87 12.10 -1.27
C GLU A 222 13.37 12.35 -1.54
N LEU A 223 13.90 11.91 -2.69
CA LEU A 223 15.30 12.17 -3.09
C LEU A 223 15.61 13.66 -3.20
N ARG A 224 14.79 14.45 -3.90
CA ARG A 224 15.01 15.89 -4.03
C ARG A 224 14.99 16.63 -2.70
N ASN A 225 14.22 16.13 -1.74
CA ASN A 225 14.07 16.76 -0.43
C ASN A 225 15.16 16.35 0.58
N GLU A 226 15.51 15.06 0.62
CA GLU A 226 16.38 14.47 1.64
C GLU A 226 17.81 14.20 1.15
N ASP A 227 18.04 14.05 -0.15
CA ASP A 227 19.36 13.76 -0.75
C ASP A 227 19.59 14.48 -2.10
N PRO A 228 19.42 15.82 -2.19
CA PRO A 228 19.47 16.55 -3.46
C PRO A 228 20.83 16.51 -4.16
N ASP A 229 21.91 16.28 -3.42
CA ASP A 229 23.28 16.23 -3.93
C ASP A 229 23.84 14.81 -4.05
N ASN A 230 23.01 13.78 -3.77
CA ASN A 230 23.40 12.38 -3.79
C ASN A 230 24.56 12.04 -2.81
N ARG A 231 24.71 12.78 -1.72
CA ARG A 231 25.77 12.57 -0.71
C ARG A 231 25.26 12.12 0.66
N LEU A 232 23.99 11.78 0.79
CA LEU A 232 23.44 11.31 2.06
C LEU A 232 24.14 10.04 2.57
N TYR A 233 24.69 9.20 1.69
CA TYR A 233 25.48 8.03 2.09
C TYR A 233 26.71 8.36 2.95
N ASP A 234 27.29 9.54 2.73
CA ASP A 234 28.50 10.04 3.39
C ASP A 234 28.13 10.73 4.71
N ARG A 235 27.05 11.52 4.69
CA ARG A 235 26.55 12.25 5.88
C ARG A 235 25.85 11.35 6.89
N ASP A 236 24.99 10.45 6.41
CA ASP A 236 24.20 9.52 7.22
C ASP A 236 23.85 8.26 6.41
N GLY A 237 24.69 7.24 6.54
CA GLY A 237 24.48 5.94 5.89
C GLY A 237 23.22 5.19 6.35
N VAL A 238 22.66 5.51 7.52
CA VAL A 238 21.38 4.93 7.99
C VAL A 238 20.22 5.57 7.26
N ALA A 239 20.15 6.91 7.23
CA ALA A 239 19.13 7.65 6.50
C ALA A 239 19.17 7.35 5.00
N CYS A 240 20.39 7.24 4.42
CA CYS A 240 20.56 6.84 3.03
C CYS A 240 19.96 5.44 2.75
N CYS A 241 20.23 4.46 3.62
CA CYS A 241 19.63 3.13 3.47
C CYS A 241 18.11 3.15 3.68
N ASP A 242 17.61 3.97 4.60
CA ASP A 242 16.17 4.12 4.81
C ASP A 242 15.48 4.67 3.55
N LEU A 243 15.95 5.81 3.05
CA LEU A 243 15.46 6.51 1.87
C LEU A 243 15.55 5.66 0.61
N ARG A 244 16.74 5.10 0.32
CA ARG A 244 17.01 4.41 -0.95
C ARG A 244 16.66 2.93 -0.94
N LYS A 245 16.45 2.32 0.23
CA LYS A 245 16.22 0.87 0.33
C LYS A 245 14.96 0.51 1.12
N VAL A 246 14.85 0.93 2.37
CA VAL A 246 13.79 0.46 3.26
C VAL A 246 12.42 0.97 2.79
N ARG A 247 12.28 2.27 2.53
CA ARG A 247 11.01 2.86 2.06
C ARG A 247 10.50 2.31 0.73
N PRO A 248 11.29 2.31 -0.36
CA PRO A 248 10.83 1.75 -1.63
C PRO A 248 10.53 0.26 -1.56
N LEU A 249 11.32 -0.52 -0.81
CA LEU A 249 11.03 -1.93 -0.60
C LEU A 249 9.73 -2.13 0.18
N GLY A 250 9.55 -1.39 1.28
CA GLY A 250 8.33 -1.47 2.10
C GLY A 250 7.06 -1.27 1.28
N ARG A 251 7.04 -0.25 0.41
CA ARG A 251 5.93 0.04 -0.50
C ARG A 251 5.65 -1.12 -1.49
N ALA A 252 6.70 -1.76 -1.98
CA ALA A 252 6.58 -2.84 -2.97
C ALA A 252 6.16 -4.19 -2.36
N LEU A 253 6.33 -4.37 -1.05
CA LEU A 253 6.10 -5.64 -0.38
C LEU A 253 4.66 -5.85 0.10
N ASP A 254 3.80 -4.82 0.04
CA ASP A 254 2.41 -4.90 0.51
C ASP A 254 1.58 -6.05 -0.10
N PRO A 255 1.75 -6.42 -1.39
CA PRO A 255 1.01 -7.55 -1.98
C PRO A 255 1.52 -8.94 -1.56
N PHE A 256 2.69 -9.03 -0.91
CA PHE A 256 3.38 -10.31 -0.67
C PHE A 256 3.35 -10.70 0.80
N ASP A 257 2.93 -11.94 1.05
CA ASP A 257 2.95 -12.57 2.38
C ASP A 257 4.30 -13.23 2.68
N ALA A 258 5.07 -13.58 1.65
CA ALA A 258 6.36 -14.23 1.78
C ALA A 258 7.45 -13.60 0.89
N LEU A 259 8.67 -13.57 1.41
CA LEU A 259 9.84 -13.01 0.74
C LEU A 259 11.00 -14.01 0.74
N ILE A 260 11.42 -14.44 -0.44
CA ILE A 260 12.62 -15.27 -0.63
C ILE A 260 13.85 -14.36 -0.56
N THR A 261 14.85 -14.76 0.24
CA THR A 261 16.11 -14.04 0.40
C THR A 261 17.32 -14.91 0.04
N GLY A 262 18.40 -14.27 -0.38
CA GLY A 262 19.69 -14.92 -0.66
C GLY A 262 20.62 -15.09 0.55
N ARG A 263 20.10 -14.98 1.78
CA ARG A 263 20.89 -15.05 3.02
C ARG A 263 21.42 -16.48 3.26
N LYS A 264 22.65 -16.57 3.76
CA LYS A 264 23.36 -17.82 4.07
C LYS A 264 24.05 -17.70 5.43
N ARG A 265 24.13 -18.79 6.19
CA ARG A 265 24.72 -18.78 7.55
C ARG A 265 26.22 -18.46 7.54
N TYR A 266 26.96 -18.98 6.56
CA TYR A 266 28.42 -18.79 6.48
C TYR A 266 28.85 -17.35 6.20
N HIS A 267 27.93 -16.45 5.82
CA HIS A 267 28.22 -15.02 5.73
C HIS A 267 28.40 -14.36 7.12
N GLY A 268 28.20 -15.11 8.21
CA GLY A 268 28.55 -14.70 9.57
C GLY A 268 27.65 -13.62 10.18
N GLY A 269 28.10 -13.07 11.30
CA GLY A 269 27.38 -12.05 12.07
C GLY A 269 25.99 -12.50 12.51
N GLN A 270 24.99 -11.64 12.34
CA GLN A 270 23.59 -11.93 12.65
C GLN A 270 22.96 -13.03 11.77
N ARG A 271 23.70 -13.62 10.83
CA ARG A 271 23.21 -14.67 9.92
C ARG A 271 23.53 -16.08 10.38
N GLY A 272 24.41 -16.28 11.37
CA GLY A 272 24.90 -17.60 11.76
C GLY A 272 23.80 -18.61 12.10
N ASP A 273 22.67 -18.13 12.64
CA ASP A 273 21.59 -18.97 13.15
C ASP A 273 20.27 -18.86 12.36
N ILE A 274 20.29 -18.31 11.13
CA ILE A 274 19.04 -18.10 10.37
C ILE A 274 18.35 -19.42 10.05
N ALA A 275 17.04 -19.51 10.29
CA ALA A 275 16.25 -20.68 9.91
C ALA A 275 15.93 -20.66 8.40
N ALA A 276 15.52 -21.82 7.85
CA ALA A 276 15.00 -21.89 6.48
C ALA A 276 13.77 -21.01 6.28
N VAL A 277 12.95 -20.86 7.31
CA VAL A 277 11.76 -20.01 7.32
C VAL A 277 11.70 -19.22 8.62
N GLU A 278 11.50 -17.91 8.53
CA GLU A 278 11.36 -17.00 9.66
C GLU A 278 10.08 -16.17 9.50
N PHE A 279 9.50 -15.68 10.61
CA PHE A 279 8.42 -14.70 10.58
C PHE A 279 8.92 -13.40 11.19
N ASP A 280 8.80 -12.30 10.46
CA ASP A 280 9.35 -11.00 10.88
C ASP A 280 8.36 -10.11 11.64
N GLY A 281 7.18 -10.64 11.95
CA GLY A 281 6.06 -9.90 12.55
C GLY A 281 4.99 -9.52 11.54
N GLU A 282 5.33 -9.50 10.25
CA GLU A 282 4.39 -9.18 9.18
C GLU A 282 4.39 -10.23 8.05
N ARG A 283 5.59 -10.62 7.60
CA ARG A 283 5.83 -11.48 6.44
C ARG A 283 6.69 -12.68 6.81
N VAL A 284 6.60 -13.69 5.96
CA VAL A 284 7.39 -14.91 6.06
C VAL A 284 8.66 -14.74 5.24
N LYS A 285 9.83 -14.79 5.86
CA LYS A 285 11.13 -14.80 5.18
C LYS A 285 11.51 -16.24 4.88
N ILE A 286 11.78 -16.53 3.62
CA ILE A 286 12.22 -17.84 3.15
C ILE A 286 13.71 -17.71 2.81
N ASN A 287 14.55 -18.54 3.42
CA ASN A 287 16.00 -18.54 3.24
C ASN A 287 16.46 -19.92 2.69
N PRO A 288 16.22 -20.21 1.39
CA PRO A 288 16.53 -21.53 0.81
C PRO A 288 18.01 -21.92 0.91
N PHE A 289 18.87 -20.92 1.03
CA PHE A 289 20.32 -21.07 1.01
C PHE A 289 20.94 -21.03 2.41
N ALA A 290 20.13 -21.05 3.48
CA ALA A 290 20.60 -20.91 4.86
C ALA A 290 21.68 -21.94 5.21
N PHE A 291 21.50 -23.20 4.79
CA PHE A 291 22.34 -24.33 5.16
C PHE A 291 23.44 -24.69 4.15
N LEU A 292 23.53 -23.99 3.02
CA LEU A 292 24.59 -24.27 2.05
C LEU A 292 25.94 -23.82 2.59
N SER A 293 26.98 -24.62 2.33
CA SER A 293 28.37 -24.21 2.52
C SER A 293 28.88 -23.38 1.33
N PRO A 294 30.02 -22.67 1.47
CA PRO A 294 30.67 -22.01 0.33
C PRO A 294 31.00 -22.98 -0.81
N GLN A 295 31.38 -24.22 -0.49
CA GLN A 295 31.68 -25.24 -1.48
C GLN A 295 30.43 -25.68 -2.23
N ASP A 296 29.30 -25.88 -1.54
CA ASP A 296 28.02 -26.23 -2.18
C ASP A 296 27.58 -25.15 -3.19
N VAL A 297 27.80 -23.88 -2.85
CA VAL A 297 27.50 -22.76 -3.75
C VAL A 297 28.45 -22.79 -4.95
N ALA A 298 29.75 -23.00 -4.74
CA ALA A 298 30.73 -23.09 -5.83
C ALA A 298 30.42 -24.25 -6.80
N ASP A 299 30.09 -25.43 -6.27
CA ASP A 299 29.78 -26.62 -7.04
C ASP A 299 28.50 -26.44 -7.87
N ARG A 300 27.46 -25.85 -7.27
CA ARG A 300 26.21 -25.52 -7.97
C ARG A 300 26.42 -24.48 -9.07
N TYR A 301 27.22 -23.45 -8.81
CA TYR A 301 27.59 -22.45 -9.84
C TYR A 301 28.23 -23.11 -11.06
N LYS A 302 29.12 -24.08 -10.84
CA LYS A 302 29.78 -24.83 -11.91
C LYS A 302 28.80 -25.76 -12.62
N ALA A 303 27.98 -26.49 -11.87
CA ALA A 303 27.01 -27.44 -12.42
C ALA A 303 25.94 -26.78 -13.31
N LEU A 304 25.55 -25.55 -12.96
CA LEU A 304 24.53 -24.78 -13.68
C LEU A 304 25.11 -23.77 -14.69
N ASP A 305 26.43 -23.80 -14.92
CA ASP A 305 27.16 -22.85 -15.81
C ASP A 305 26.80 -21.37 -15.56
N LEU A 306 26.68 -21.00 -14.28
CA LEU A 306 26.20 -19.68 -13.90
C LEU A 306 27.30 -18.63 -14.09
N PRO A 307 27.00 -17.51 -14.79
CA PRO A 307 27.99 -16.46 -14.96
C PRO A 307 28.36 -15.87 -13.61
N ARG A 308 29.64 -15.59 -13.40
CA ARG A 308 30.12 -14.90 -12.20
C ARG A 308 29.90 -13.39 -12.32
N HIS A 309 29.73 -12.72 -11.19
CA HIS A 309 29.67 -11.26 -11.16
C HIS A 309 31.06 -10.71 -11.52
N PRO A 310 31.18 -9.72 -12.43
CA PRO A 310 32.47 -9.19 -12.88
C PRO A 310 33.40 -8.76 -11.74
N LEU A 311 32.88 -7.97 -10.78
CA LEU A 311 33.65 -7.52 -9.62
C LEU A 311 34.12 -8.62 -8.66
N ALA A 312 33.62 -9.86 -8.77
CA ALA A 312 34.09 -10.95 -7.92
C ALA A 312 35.55 -11.31 -8.25
N GLU A 313 35.96 -11.17 -9.51
CA GLU A 313 37.35 -11.37 -9.95
C GLU A 313 38.28 -10.24 -9.45
N ASP A 314 37.71 -9.05 -9.21
CA ASP A 314 38.40 -7.89 -8.65
C ASP A 314 38.43 -7.90 -7.10
N GLY A 315 38.12 -9.03 -6.46
CA GLY A 315 38.17 -9.19 -5.00
C GLY A 315 36.94 -8.68 -4.24
N TYR A 316 35.84 -8.35 -4.92
CA TYR A 316 34.60 -7.95 -4.23
C TYR A 316 33.75 -9.17 -3.83
N ALA A 317 34.03 -9.72 -2.65
CA ALA A 317 33.31 -10.87 -2.10
C ALA A 317 31.82 -10.59 -1.79
N SER A 318 31.48 -9.38 -1.33
CA SER A 318 30.10 -8.96 -1.03
C SER A 318 29.77 -7.63 -1.68
N ILE A 319 28.86 -7.63 -2.65
CA ILE A 319 28.62 -6.46 -3.50
C ILE A 319 27.34 -5.74 -3.09
N GLY A 320 27.44 -4.43 -2.88
CA GLY A 320 26.32 -3.54 -2.58
C GLY A 320 26.39 -2.27 -3.42
N CYS A 321 26.07 -1.14 -2.78
CA CYS A 321 26.20 0.17 -3.43
C CYS A 321 27.68 0.56 -3.50
N TRP A 322 28.10 1.20 -4.58
CA TRP A 322 29.49 1.61 -4.81
C TRP A 322 30.11 2.45 -3.69
N PRO A 323 29.41 3.36 -2.98
CA PRO A 323 30.07 4.17 -1.96
C PRO A 323 30.29 3.43 -0.63
N CYS A 324 29.71 2.24 -0.45
CA CYS A 324 29.74 1.50 0.82
C CYS A 324 30.22 0.05 0.64
N THR A 325 30.94 -0.23 -0.44
CA THR A 325 31.46 -1.55 -0.77
C THR A 325 32.93 -1.42 -1.18
N ALA A 326 33.79 -2.19 -0.54
CA ALA A 326 35.21 -2.34 -0.83
C ALA A 326 35.54 -3.81 -1.14
N PRO A 327 36.71 -4.09 -1.74
CA PRO A 327 37.26 -5.44 -1.84
C PRO A 327 37.45 -6.07 -0.46
N ALA A 328 37.47 -7.40 -0.40
CA ALA A 328 37.79 -8.17 0.79
C ALA A 328 38.68 -9.35 0.41
N ASP A 329 39.58 -9.74 1.31
CA ASP A 329 40.58 -10.78 1.03
C ASP A 329 39.97 -12.19 1.01
N GLU A 330 38.87 -12.41 1.71
CA GLU A 330 38.22 -13.73 1.85
C GLU A 330 36.95 -13.88 0.99
N PRO A 331 36.83 -14.94 0.16
CA PRO A 331 35.60 -15.23 -0.59
C PRO A 331 34.39 -15.43 0.35
N GLY A 332 33.27 -14.80 0.02
CA GLY A 332 32.06 -14.84 0.84
C GLY A 332 32.10 -13.97 2.10
N SER A 333 33.25 -13.35 2.43
CA SER A 333 33.34 -12.35 3.49
C SER A 333 32.51 -11.11 3.15
N ARG A 334 32.04 -10.45 4.21
CA ARG A 334 31.30 -9.19 4.15
C ARG A 334 32.09 -8.01 4.70
N ASP A 335 33.37 -8.19 5.03
CA ASP A 335 34.20 -7.15 5.66
C ASP A 335 34.39 -5.91 4.78
N GLY A 336 34.28 -6.08 3.46
CA GLY A 336 34.26 -4.96 2.51
C GLY A 336 32.99 -4.11 2.58
N ARG A 337 31.95 -4.50 3.33
CA ARG A 337 30.71 -3.72 3.48
C ARG A 337 30.87 -2.72 4.62
N TRP A 338 30.39 -1.50 4.40
CA TRP A 338 30.47 -0.42 5.39
C TRP A 338 31.89 -0.05 5.81
N ALA A 339 32.87 -0.16 4.89
CA ALA A 339 34.23 0.30 5.14
C ALA A 339 34.25 1.71 5.75
N GLY A 340 34.73 1.82 6.99
CA GLY A 340 34.75 3.07 7.77
C GLY A 340 33.50 3.38 8.62
N GLN A 341 32.54 2.46 8.75
CA GLN A 341 31.36 2.60 9.62
C GLN A 341 31.18 1.38 10.53
N ASP A 342 30.74 1.59 11.77
CA ASP A 342 30.48 0.52 12.75
C ASP A 342 29.10 -0.12 12.52
N ARG A 343 28.99 -0.98 11.50
CA ARG A 343 27.71 -1.60 11.07
C ARG A 343 27.90 -2.97 10.43
N ASP A 344 27.00 -3.89 10.78
CA ASP A 344 26.99 -5.27 10.24
C ASP A 344 25.82 -5.57 9.29
N GLU A 345 24.75 -4.75 9.31
CA GLU A 345 23.57 -4.95 8.44
C GLU A 345 22.93 -3.66 7.89
N CYS A 346 22.31 -3.83 6.71
CA CYS A 346 21.76 -2.72 5.92
C CYS A 346 20.43 -2.19 6.47
N GLY A 347 19.79 -2.92 7.39
CA GLY A 347 18.48 -2.58 7.96
C GLY A 347 17.26 -2.99 7.11
N ILE A 348 17.47 -3.57 5.93
CA ILE A 348 16.38 -4.07 5.04
C ILE A 348 15.56 -5.18 5.72
N PHE A 349 16.19 -5.96 6.60
CA PHE A 349 15.56 -7.08 7.30
C PHE A 349 15.13 -6.74 8.73
N ASP A 350 15.31 -5.48 9.17
CA ASP A 350 14.90 -5.00 10.49
C ASP A 350 13.40 -4.66 10.48
N PRO A 351 12.55 -5.42 11.18
CA PRO A 351 11.10 -5.20 11.19
C PRO A 351 10.72 -3.80 11.68
N ALA A 352 11.49 -3.23 12.62
CA ALA A 352 11.19 -1.93 13.20
C ALA A 352 11.41 -0.78 12.21
N ARG A 353 12.29 -0.96 11.21
CA ARG A 353 12.55 0.04 10.16
C ARG A 353 11.49 0.00 9.05
N ALA A 354 11.06 -1.19 8.63
CA ALA A 354 10.01 -1.36 7.62
C ALA A 354 8.68 -0.70 8.06
N GLU A 355 8.33 -0.83 9.34
CA GLU A 355 7.12 -0.22 9.91
C GLU A 355 7.20 1.32 9.96
N ARG A 356 8.39 1.89 10.22
CA ARG A 356 8.60 3.36 10.17
C ARG A 356 8.51 3.92 8.75
N ALA A 357 9.01 3.17 7.77
CA ALA A 357 8.94 3.56 6.36
C ALA A 357 7.50 3.67 5.83
N LYS A 358 6.61 2.75 6.24
CA LYS A 358 5.17 2.84 5.92
C LYS A 358 4.51 4.09 6.52
N ARG A 359 4.95 4.50 7.71
CA ARG A 359 4.45 5.72 8.38
C ARG A 359 4.90 7.00 7.69
N ALA A 360 6.11 7.02 7.12
CA ALA A 360 6.64 8.18 6.41
C ALA A 360 5.94 8.45 5.07
N GLY A 361 5.48 7.40 4.38
CA GLY A 361 4.80 7.51 3.09
C GLY A 361 3.35 8.04 3.13
N ALA A 362 2.77 8.21 4.33
CA ALA A 362 1.37 8.62 4.49
C ALA A 362 1.20 10.07 4.99
N ILE A 363 2.29 10.86 5.02
CA ILE A 363 2.24 12.28 5.36
C ILE A 363 2.58 13.11 4.11
N ARG A 364 1.55 13.52 3.37
CA ARG A 364 1.36 14.87 2.80
C ARG A 364 0.09 14.90 1.94
N LEU A 365 -1.02 15.27 2.56
CA LEU A 365 -2.03 16.10 1.92
C LEU A 365 -1.98 17.44 2.67
N ILE A 366 -1.69 18.50 1.92
CA ILE A 366 -1.75 19.89 2.39
C ILE A 366 -3.20 20.21 2.74
#